data_AF-A0AAD7MD49-F1
#
_entry.id   AF-A0AAD7MD49-F1
#
_cell.length_a   1.000
_cell.length_b   1.000
_cell.length_c   1.000
_cell.angle_alpha   90.00
_cell.angle_beta   90.00
_cell.angle_gamma   90.00
#
_symmetry.space_group_name_H-M   'P 1'
#
loop_
_entity.id
_entity.type
_entity.pdbx_description
1 polymer ?
#
loop_
_entity_poly.entity_id
_entity_poly.type
_entity_poly.pdbx_seq_one_letter_code
_entity_poly.pdbx_strand_id
1 'polypeptide(L)'
;DVDVEDWEDMIEKVGAAHDDHFHHEPVAVPMHKNPFSNNNLQLFNATLAEVTRLQVVPGGYGIRQEEWEDGIYPASEIIKSGRKGSKELRVTLPDSIWRSRAQQWVRALAVLDHLMH
;
A
#
# COMPACT_ATOMS: atom_id res chain seq x y z
N ASP A 1 -26.86 3.90 48.62
CA ASP A 1 -27.61 4.66 47.61
C ASP A 1 -26.63 5.48 46.80
N VAL A 2 -26.31 5.00 45.59
CA VAL A 2 -25.53 5.78 44.62
C VAL A 2 -26.53 6.76 44.02
N ASP A 3 -26.22 8.05 44.15
CA ASP A 3 -27.13 9.14 43.81
C ASP A 3 -27.50 9.07 42.32
N VAL A 4 -28.79 8.94 42.04
CA VAL A 4 -29.31 8.79 40.67
C VAL A 4 -29.12 10.10 39.89
N GLU A 5 -29.05 11.23 40.60
CA GLU A 5 -28.80 12.56 40.03
C GLU A 5 -27.40 12.69 39.40
N ASP A 6 -26.40 11.97 39.93
CA ASP A 6 -25.02 12.00 39.40
C ASP A 6 -24.90 11.28 38.05
N TRP A 7 -25.73 10.27 37.80
CA TRP A 7 -25.74 9.52 36.55
C TRP A 7 -26.40 10.28 35.40
N GLU A 8 -27.48 11.02 35.68
CA GLU A 8 -28.19 11.80 34.67
C GLU A 8 -27.32 12.98 34.17
N ASP A 9 -26.66 13.69 35.08
CA ASP A 9 -25.73 14.78 34.75
C ASP A 9 -24.48 14.26 34.00
N MET A 10 -24.02 13.04 34.30
CA MET A 10 -22.91 12.41 33.56
C MET A 10 -23.32 12.02 32.13
N ILE A 11 -24.54 11.55 31.91
CA ILE A 11 -25.06 11.20 30.58
C ILE A 11 -25.26 12.47 29.73
N GLU A 12 -25.77 13.55 30.33
CA GLU A 12 -25.95 14.83 29.64
C GLU A 12 -24.62 15.45 29.21
N LYS A 13 -23.59 15.40 30.09
CA LYS A 13 -22.22 15.86 29.77
C LYS A 13 -21.55 15.01 28.69
N VAL A 14 -21.79 13.71 28.65
CA VAL A 14 -21.29 12.84 27.57
C VAL A 14 -21.98 13.18 26.25
N GLY A 15 -23.30 13.39 26.23
CA GLY A 15 -24.03 13.79 25.02
C GLY A 15 -23.53 15.12 24.43
N ALA A 16 -23.34 16.13 25.28
CA ALA A 16 -22.89 17.46 24.85
C ALA A 16 -21.44 17.51 24.34
N ALA A 17 -20.55 16.63 24.84
CA ALA A 17 -19.14 16.61 24.43
C ALA A 17 -18.89 15.92 23.07
N HIS A 18 -19.85 15.15 22.56
CA HIS A 18 -19.65 14.34 21.36
C HIS A 18 -20.15 15.03 20.08
N ASP A 19 -21.11 15.96 20.14
CA ASP A 19 -21.77 16.48 18.93
C ASP A 19 -20.82 17.24 17.99
N ASP A 20 -19.91 18.06 18.51
CA ASP A 20 -18.99 18.87 17.68
C ASP A 20 -17.80 18.09 17.08
N HIS A 21 -17.46 16.90 17.62
CA HIS A 21 -16.25 16.17 17.20
C HIS A 21 -16.47 15.14 16.07
N PHE A 22 -17.72 14.85 15.69
CA PHE A 22 -18.01 13.91 14.58
C PHE A 22 -18.41 14.60 13.27
N HIS A 23 -18.63 15.92 13.27
CA HIS A 23 -18.99 16.69 12.08
C HIS A 23 -17.78 17.31 11.38
N HIS A 24 -16.73 16.52 11.13
CA HIS A 24 -15.78 16.95 10.10
C HIS A 24 -16.49 16.94 8.75
N GLU A 25 -16.40 18.04 8.00
CA GLU A 25 -16.86 18.06 6.61
C GLU A 25 -16.27 16.84 5.87
N PRO A 26 -17.08 16.09 5.12
CA PRO A 26 -16.59 14.92 4.40
C PRO A 26 -15.35 15.28 3.59
N VAL A 27 -14.24 14.61 3.86
CA VAL A 27 -13.01 14.77 3.06
C VAL A 27 -13.40 14.48 1.62
N ALA A 28 -13.17 15.44 0.73
CA ALA A 28 -13.44 15.28 -0.69
C ALA A 28 -12.74 14.02 -1.18
N VAL A 29 -13.54 12.99 -1.50
CA VAL A 29 -13.01 11.73 -2.00
C VAL A 29 -12.28 12.05 -3.30
N PRO A 30 -11.01 11.63 -3.47
CA PRO A 30 -10.30 11.80 -4.72
C PRO A 30 -11.19 11.31 -5.86
N MET A 31 -11.48 12.20 -6.82
CA MET A 31 -12.22 11.82 -8.01
C MET A 31 -11.54 10.59 -8.63
N HIS A 32 -12.34 9.64 -9.12
CA HIS A 32 -11.87 8.41 -9.76
C HIS A 32 -11.25 8.69 -11.16
N LYS A 33 -10.39 9.70 -11.24
CA LYS A 33 -9.72 10.16 -12.44
C LYS A 33 -8.37 9.48 -12.49
N ASN A 34 -8.12 8.78 -13.59
CA ASN A 34 -6.80 8.21 -13.86
C ASN A 34 -5.74 9.34 -13.76
N PRO A 35 -4.67 9.17 -12.95
CA PRO A 35 -3.63 10.18 -12.83
C PRO A 35 -2.88 10.42 -14.15
N PHE A 36 -2.95 9.47 -15.09
CA PHE A 36 -2.37 9.61 -16.41
C PHE A 36 -3.30 10.37 -17.37
N SER A 37 -2.70 11.27 -18.15
CA SER A 37 -3.31 11.71 -19.41
C SER A 37 -3.44 10.52 -20.38
N ASN A 38 -4.37 10.58 -21.35
CA ASN A 38 -4.54 9.50 -22.34
C ASN A 38 -3.22 9.17 -23.07
N ASN A 39 -2.40 10.19 -23.38
CA ASN A 39 -1.11 10.01 -24.03
C ASN A 39 -0.10 9.30 -23.10
N ASN A 40 -0.02 9.70 -21.83
CA ASN A 40 0.89 9.07 -20.87
C ASN A 40 0.48 7.63 -20.57
N LEU A 41 -0.83 7.34 -20.56
CA LEU A 41 -1.32 5.97 -20.38
C LEU A 41 -0.94 5.07 -21.57
N GLN A 42 -1.07 5.57 -22.80
CA GLN A 42 -0.64 4.84 -24.00
C GLN A 42 0.87 4.58 -23.99
N LEU A 43 1.66 5.61 -23.64
CA LEU A 43 3.11 5.48 -23.53
C LEU A 43 3.50 4.47 -22.44
N PHE A 44 2.89 4.56 -21.26
CA PHE A 44 3.09 3.59 -20.17
C PHE A 44 2.83 2.15 -20.63
N ASN A 45 1.68 1.91 -21.27
CA ASN A 45 1.32 0.57 -21.72
C ASN A 45 2.28 0.04 -22.80
N ALA A 46 2.68 0.88 -23.76
CA ALA A 46 3.62 0.51 -24.81
C ALA A 46 5.01 0.20 -24.25
N THR A 47 5.53 1.06 -23.37
CA THR A 47 6.82 0.86 -22.72
C THR A 47 6.80 -0.37 -21.80
N LEU A 48 5.73 -0.56 -21.01
CA LEU A 48 5.58 -1.74 -20.14
C LEU A 48 5.56 -3.04 -20.95
N ALA A 49 4.85 -3.06 -22.08
CA ALA A 49 4.83 -4.20 -22.99
C ALA A 49 6.24 -4.52 -23.51
N GLU A 50 6.99 -3.49 -23.92
CA GLU A 50 8.34 -3.66 -24.46
C GLU A 50 9.35 -4.14 -23.40
N VAL A 51 9.39 -3.53 -22.21
CA VAL A 51 10.30 -3.98 -21.13
C VAL A 51 9.94 -5.37 -20.62
N THR A 52 8.66 -5.75 -20.68
CA THR A 52 8.21 -7.11 -20.36
C THR A 52 8.65 -8.10 -21.42
N ARG A 53 8.51 -7.76 -22.71
CA ARG A 53 8.98 -8.58 -23.83
C ARG A 53 10.50 -8.80 -23.77
N LEU A 54 11.24 -7.76 -23.45
CA LEU A 54 12.70 -7.79 -23.28
C LEU A 54 13.16 -8.43 -21.95
N GLN A 55 12.22 -8.80 -21.08
CA GLN A 55 12.48 -9.36 -19.75
C GLN A 55 13.41 -8.48 -18.90
N VAL A 56 13.37 -7.16 -19.07
CA VAL A 56 14.19 -6.23 -18.31
C VAL A 56 13.91 -6.38 -16.81
N VAL A 57 14.96 -6.49 -16.01
CA VAL A 57 14.84 -6.51 -14.54
C VAL A 57 15.46 -5.20 -14.01
N PRO A 58 14.65 -4.21 -13.61
CA PRO A 58 15.17 -2.96 -13.06
C PRO A 58 15.89 -3.22 -11.73
N GLY A 59 16.93 -2.45 -11.45
CA GLY A 59 17.67 -2.50 -10.19
C GLY A 59 17.15 -1.45 -9.20
N GLY A 60 17.45 -1.61 -7.92
CA GLY A 60 16.96 -0.77 -6.83
C GLY A 60 15.59 -1.19 -6.29
N TYR A 61 15.06 -2.34 -6.71
CA TYR A 61 13.72 -2.80 -6.34
C TYR A 61 13.71 -4.14 -5.57
N GLY A 62 14.88 -4.66 -5.19
CA GLY A 62 14.99 -5.90 -4.41
C GLY A 62 14.60 -7.17 -5.19
N ILE A 63 14.69 -7.14 -6.52
CA ILE A 63 14.27 -8.24 -7.41
C ILE A 63 15.43 -8.87 -8.17
N ARG A 64 16.58 -8.20 -8.22
CA ARG A 64 17.77 -8.76 -8.86
C ARG A 64 18.47 -9.68 -7.89
N GLN A 65 19.16 -10.67 -8.44
CA GLN A 65 19.80 -11.71 -7.64
C GLN A 65 20.87 -11.11 -6.71
N GLU A 66 21.58 -10.08 -7.17
CA GLU A 66 22.57 -9.33 -6.41
C GLU A 66 21.98 -8.50 -5.25
N GLU A 67 20.66 -8.32 -5.20
CA GLU A 67 19.96 -7.59 -4.13
C GLU A 67 19.45 -8.51 -3.02
N TRP A 68 19.58 -9.83 -3.17
CA TRP A 68 19.12 -10.81 -2.19
C TRP A 68 20.25 -11.21 -1.26
N GLU A 69 19.95 -11.34 0.05
CA GLU A 69 20.95 -11.61 1.10
C GLU A 69 21.82 -12.84 0.79
N ASP A 70 21.23 -13.93 0.29
CA ASP A 70 21.92 -15.18 -0.04
C ASP A 70 22.02 -15.45 -1.56
N GLY A 71 21.68 -14.46 -2.39
CA GLY A 71 21.61 -14.65 -3.85
C GLY A 71 20.51 -15.61 -4.31
N ILE A 72 19.53 -15.92 -3.44
CA ILE A 72 18.36 -16.76 -3.71
C ILE A 72 17.09 -15.95 -3.41
N TYR A 73 16.03 -16.16 -4.19
CA TYR A 73 14.76 -15.48 -3.97
C TYR A 73 14.21 -15.84 -2.57
N PRO A 74 13.71 -14.86 -1.79
CA PRO A 74 13.25 -15.12 -0.44
C PRO A 74 12.06 -16.06 -0.43
N ALA A 75 12.15 -17.16 0.31
CA ALA A 75 11.08 -18.16 0.42
C ALA A 75 9.92 -17.72 1.34
N SER A 76 10.14 -16.70 2.16
CA SER A 76 9.11 -16.11 3.01
C SER A 76 9.47 -14.69 3.43
N GLU A 77 8.46 -13.84 3.64
CA GLU A 77 8.59 -12.49 4.16
C GLU A 77 7.83 -12.37 5.49
N ILE A 78 8.31 -11.53 6.41
CA ILE A 78 7.63 -11.26 7.69
C ILE A 78 7.05 -9.85 7.65
N ILE A 79 5.73 -9.76 7.56
CA ILE A 79 5.01 -8.50 7.64
C ILE A 79 4.75 -8.19 9.11
N LYS A 80 5.43 -7.17 9.63
CA LYS A 80 5.22 -6.68 11.00
C LYS A 80 4.01 -5.75 11.03
N SER A 81 3.15 -5.93 12.02
CA SER A 81 1.92 -5.15 12.21
C SER A 81 1.67 -4.86 13.69
N GLY A 82 0.75 -3.93 13.99
CA GLY A 82 0.42 -3.51 15.35
C GLY A 82 1.42 -2.52 15.97
N ARG A 83 1.13 -2.08 17.20
CA ARG A 83 1.93 -1.07 17.91
C ARG A 83 3.35 -1.61 18.13
N LYS A 84 4.35 -0.92 17.58
CA LYS A 84 5.78 -1.32 17.62
C LYS A 84 6.07 -2.69 17.00
N GLY A 85 5.26 -3.17 16.05
CA GLY A 85 5.49 -4.47 15.41
C GLY A 85 5.19 -5.66 16.31
N SER A 86 4.28 -5.51 17.27
CA SER A 86 3.92 -6.55 18.24
C SER A 86 3.25 -7.80 17.63
N LYS A 87 2.84 -7.72 16.36
CA LYS A 87 2.26 -8.83 15.61
C LYS A 87 3.07 -9.07 14.35
N GLU A 88 3.32 -10.33 14.04
CA GLU A 88 4.04 -10.72 12.84
C GLU A 88 3.17 -11.67 12.02
N LEU A 89 3.09 -11.41 10.71
CA LEU A 89 2.47 -12.28 9.74
C LEU A 89 3.57 -12.80 8.82
N ARG A 90 3.84 -14.10 8.90
CA ARG A 90 4.74 -14.76 7.95
C ARG A 90 3.98 -15.10 6.68
N VAL A 91 4.46 -14.60 5.55
CA VAL A 91 3.93 -14.90 4.21
C VAL A 91 4.92 -15.78 3.49
N THR A 92 4.50 -16.96 3.06
CA THR A 92 5.32 -17.81 2.20
C THR A 92 5.35 -17.24 0.78
N LEU A 93 6.53 -17.18 0.18
CA LEU A 93 6.76 -16.64 -1.15
C LEU A 93 7.31 -17.72 -2.10
N PRO A 94 6.49 -18.69 -2.56
CA PRO A 94 6.94 -19.63 -3.58
C PRO A 94 7.42 -18.93 -4.85
N ASP A 95 8.66 -19.19 -5.27
CA ASP A 95 9.30 -18.61 -6.45
C ASP A 95 8.45 -18.72 -7.71
N SER A 96 7.80 -19.88 -7.91
CA SER A 96 6.99 -20.17 -9.10
C SER A 96 5.82 -19.21 -9.29
N ILE A 97 5.34 -18.59 -8.20
CA ILE A 97 4.21 -17.66 -8.21
C ILE A 97 4.70 -16.22 -8.02
N TRP A 98 5.53 -15.98 -7.00
CA TRP A 98 5.83 -14.63 -6.56
C TRP A 98 6.93 -13.96 -7.36
N ARG A 99 7.94 -14.70 -7.83
CA ARG A 99 9.05 -14.11 -8.58
C ARG A 99 8.58 -13.45 -9.87
N SER A 100 7.76 -14.15 -10.65
CA SER A 100 7.22 -13.63 -11.92
C SER A 100 6.28 -12.44 -11.72
N ARG A 101 5.51 -12.43 -10.62
CA ARG A 101 4.64 -11.31 -10.23
C ARG A 101 5.44 -10.10 -9.77
N ALA A 102 6.44 -10.32 -8.92
CA ALA A 102 7.33 -9.27 -8.45
C ALA A 102 8.08 -8.62 -9.63
N GLN A 103 8.59 -9.41 -10.57
CA GLN A 103 9.20 -8.92 -11.80
C GLN A 103 8.25 -8.07 -12.65
N GLN A 104 6.98 -8.45 -12.79
CA GLN A 104 6.00 -7.63 -13.51
C GLN A 104 5.71 -6.32 -12.77
N TRP A 105 5.56 -6.39 -11.44
CA TRP A 105 5.26 -5.24 -10.62
C TRP A 105 6.38 -4.20 -10.65
N VAL A 106 7.64 -4.61 -10.47
CA VAL A 106 8.80 -3.71 -10.51
C VAL A 106 9.04 -3.13 -11.90
N ARG A 107 8.76 -3.87 -12.98
CA ARG A 107 8.79 -3.32 -14.35
C ARG A 107 7.78 -2.19 -14.50
N ALA A 108 6.55 -2.41 -14.07
CA ALA A 108 5.50 -1.38 -14.09
C ALA A 108 5.90 -0.17 -13.24
N LEU A 109 6.44 -0.40 -12.05
CA LEU A 109 6.87 0.67 -11.15
C LEU A 109 8.03 1.49 -11.72
N ALA A 110 9.03 0.85 -12.34
CA ALA A 110 10.14 1.55 -12.99
C ALA A 110 9.69 2.39 -14.20
N VAL A 111 8.76 1.87 -15.02
CA VAL A 111 8.18 2.64 -16.13
C VAL A 111 7.36 3.81 -15.59
N LEU A 112 6.58 3.59 -14.54
CA LEU A 112 5.81 4.65 -13.87
C LEU A 112 6.74 5.75 -13.35
N ASP A 113 7.81 5.37 -12.65
CA ASP A 113 8.81 6.29 -12.10
C ASP A 113 9.48 7.14 -13.19
N HIS A 114 9.86 6.54 -14.31
CA HIS A 114 10.45 7.27 -15.45
C HIS A 114 9.48 8.16 -16.22
N LEU A 115 8.17 7.92 -16.13
CA LEU A 115 7.16 8.74 -16.80
C LEU A 115 6.67 9.92 -15.95
N MET A 116 6.91 9.89 -14.64
CA MET A 116 6.47 10.93 -13.70
C MET A 116 7.59 11.89 -13.29
N HIS A 117 8.84 11.63 -13.71
CA HIS A 117 10.00 12.51 -13.56
C HIS A 117 10.39 13.12 -14.91
#